data_AF-A0A6J4JBI2-F1
#
_entry.id   AF-A0A6J4JBI2-F1
#
_cell.length_a   1.000
_cell.length_b   1.000
_cell.length_c   1.000
_cell.angle_alpha   90.00
_cell.angle_beta   90.00
_cell.angle_gamma   90.00
#
_symmetry.space_group_name_H-M   'P 1'
#
loop_
_entity.id
_entity.type
_entity.pdbx_description
1 polymer ?
#
loop_
_entity_poly.entity_id
_entity_poly.type
_entity_poly.pdbx_seq_one_letter_code
_entity_poly.pdbx_strand_id
1 'polypeptide(L)' 'MPTQAKAAVIDEITERFQNSSAAVLTEYRGLTVAQLTQLRRSLGE' A
#
# COMPACT_ATOMS: atom_id res chain seq x y z
N MET A 1 16.95 -5.92 10.53
CA MET A 1 16.44 -6.31 11.87
C MET A 1 14.92 -6.48 11.81
N PRO A 2 14.40 -7.70 12.04
CA PRO A 2 12.98 -7.97 12.26
C PRO A 2 12.60 -7.44 13.65
N THR A 3 11.65 -6.52 13.70
CA THR A 3 11.10 -5.99 14.95
C THR A 3 9.66 -6.48 15.08
N GLN A 4 9.14 -6.60 16.30
CA GLN A 4 7.72 -6.95 16.50
C GLN A 4 6.79 -6.03 15.71
N ALA A 5 7.11 -4.73 15.63
CA ALA A 5 6.36 -3.77 14.83
C ALA A 5 6.32 -4.14 13.33
N LYS A 6 7.43 -4.66 12.77
CA LYS A 6 7.44 -5.12 11.38
C LYS A 6 6.64 -6.41 11.19
N ALA A 7 6.69 -7.33 12.16
CA ALA A 7 5.89 -8.55 12.11
C ALA A 7 4.39 -8.22 12.07
N ALA A 8 3.93 -7.33 12.96
CA ALA A 8 2.54 -6.87 12.96
C ALA A 8 2.11 -6.22 11.63
N VAL A 9 3.00 -5.42 11.01
CA VAL A 9 2.73 -4.80 9.69
C VAL A 9 2.67 -5.86 8.57
N ILE A 10 3.50 -6.91 8.63
CA ILE A 10 3.45 -8.01 7.66
C ILE A 10 2.10 -8.74 7.76
N ASP A 11 1.64 -9.03 8.98
CA ASP A 11 0.37 -9.72 9.20
C ASP A 11 -0.81 -8.89 8.65
N GLU A 12 -0.84 -7.58 8.93
CA GLU A 12 -1.87 -6.66 8.40
C GLU A 12 -1.89 -6.61 6.87
N ILE A 13 -0.72 -6.47 6.22
CA ILE A 13 -0.63 -6.40 4.76
C ILE A 13 -1.04 -7.75 4.14
N THR A 14 -0.69 -8.87 4.77
CA THR A 14 -1.03 -10.22 4.29
C THR A 14 -2.54 -10.44 4.31
N GLU A 15 -3.21 -10.07 5.40
CA GLU A 15 -4.67 -10.16 5.52
C GLU A 15 -5.37 -9.31 4.45
N ARG A 16 -4.92 -8.06 4.27
CA ARG A 16 -5.49 -7.16 3.25
C ARG A 16 -5.31 -7.70 1.83
N PHE A 17 -4.16 -8.32 1.56
CA PHE A 17 -3.88 -8.93 0.25
C PHE A 17 -4.76 -10.15 -0.01
N GLN A 18 -4.92 -11.05 0.97
CA GLN A 18 -5.77 -12.24 0.85
C GLN A 18 -7.26 -11.89 0.68
N ASN A 19 -7.72 -10.80 1.28
CA ASN A 19 -9.08 -10.31 1.16
C ASN A 19 -9.34 -9.49 -0.12
N SER A 20 -8.31 -9.17 -0.90
CA SER A 20 -8.44 -8.41 -2.15
C SER A 20 -8.60 -9.34 -3.34
N SER A 21 -9.46 -8.97 -4.31
CA SER A 21 -9.65 -9.75 -5.53
C SER A 21 -8.46 -9.68 -6.49
N ALA A 22 -7.70 -8.59 -6.46
CA ALA A 22 -6.51 -8.37 -7.27
C ALA A 22 -5.58 -7.37 -6.58
N ALA A 23 -4.31 -7.38 -6.98
CA ALA A 23 -3.29 -6.42 -6.56
C ALA A 23 -2.46 -5.96 -7.75
N VAL A 24 -2.03 -4.70 -7.74
CA VAL A 24 -1.21 -4.09 -8.79
C VAL A 24 0.08 -3.56 -8.18
N LEU A 25 1.22 -3.89 -8.80
CA LEU A 25 2.53 -3.37 -8.41
C LEU A 25 2.86 -2.12 -9.26
N THR A 26 3.05 -0.99 -8.61
CA THR A 26 3.32 0.30 -9.27
C THR A 26 4.54 0.99 -8.67
N GLU A 27 5.34 1.65 -9.50
CA GLU A 27 6.44 2.50 -9.03
C GLU A 27 5.96 3.95 -8.85
N TYR A 28 6.18 4.53 -7.67
CA TYR A 28 5.78 5.91 -7.34
C TYR A 28 6.88 6.95 -7.57
N ARG A 29 8.08 6.52 -7.97
CA ARG A 29 9.23 7.40 -8.19
C ARG A 29 8.93 8.39 -9.31
N GLY A 30 9.27 9.65 -9.10
CA GLY A 30 9.02 10.72 -10.06
C GLY A 30 7.67 11.43 -9.87
N LEU A 31 6.83 10.99 -8.92
CA LEU A 31 5.61 11.70 -8.54
C LEU A 31 5.85 12.64 -7.36
N THR A 32 5.25 13.82 -7.44
CA THR A 32 5.13 14.75 -6.31
C THR A 32 4.07 14.26 -5.31
N VAL A 33 4.14 14.74 -4.07
CA VAL A 33 3.14 14.44 -3.02
C VAL A 33 1.73 14.86 -3.44
N ALA A 34 1.59 15.96 -4.19
CA ALA A 34 0.31 16.42 -4.72
C ALA A 34 -0.30 15.40 -5.69
N GLN A 35 0.50 14.87 -6.63
CA GLN A 35 0.06 13.85 -7.58
C GLN A 35 -0.29 12.53 -6.89
N LEU A 36 0.49 12.11 -5.88
CA LEU A 36 0.15 10.92 -5.08
C LEU A 36 -1.14 11.10 -4.28
N THR A 37 -1.38 12.30 -3.75
CA THR A 37 -2.63 12.62 -3.04
C THR A 37 -3.83 12.52 -3.97
N GLN A 38 -3.70 13.05 -5.20
CA GLN A 38 -4.75 12.93 -6.21
C GLN A 38 -5.02 11.46 -6.57
N LEU A 39 -3.98 10.67 -6.81
CA LEU A 39 -4.10 9.25 -7.14
C LEU A 39 -4.76 8.44 -6.00
N ARG A 40 -4.41 8.73 -4.75
CA ARG A 40 -5.04 8.06 -3.59
C ARG A 40 -6.53 8.34 -3.49
N ARG A 41 -6.97 9.56 -3.81
CA ARG A 41 -8.41 9.89 -3.85
C ARG A 41 -9.11 9.13 -4.98
N SER A 42 -8.52 9.10 -6.18
CA SER A 42 -9.14 8.42 -7.32
C SER A 42 -9.25 6.90 -7.18
N LEU A 43 -8.38 6.28 -6.38
CA LEU A 43 -8.41 4.84 -6.09
C LEU A 43 -9.16 4.49 -4.79
N GLY A 44 -9.50 5.50 -3.98
CA GLY A 44 -10.16 5.34 -2.69
C GLY A 44 -11.64 5.74 -2.68
N GLU A 45 -12.16 6.28 -3.79
CA GLU A 45 -13.59 6.29 -4.12
C GLU A 45 -13.97 4.98 -4.83
#